data_AF-A0A926F863-F1
#
_entry.id   AF-A0A926F863-F1
#
_cell.length_a   1.000
_cell.length_b   1.000
_cell.length_c   1.000
_cell.angle_alpha   90.00
_cell.angle_beta   90.00
_cell.angle_gamma   90.00
#
_symmetry.space_group_name_H-M   'P 1'
#
loop_
_entity.id
_entity.type
_entity.pdbx_description
1 polymer ?
#
loop_
_entity_poly.entity_id
_entity_poly.type
_entity_poly.pdbx_seq_one_letter_code
_entity_poly.pdbx_strand_id
1 'polypeptide(L)'
;IIEGVMPCLTPGKLYKRQNGPRFRGEDGLMFTITATDRHGILEKLRIRRLMPQECLRAQGFSEEQAQKICLVNSDNQVYKQAGNAVTVNVVQAIGERLKEVDDELYKRKG
;
A
#
# COMPACT_ATOMS: atom_id res chain seq x y z
N ILE A 1 21.36 -8.86 -16.61
CA ILE A 1 19.99 -8.35 -16.93
C ILE A 1 19.28 -8.22 -15.60
N ILE A 2 18.44 -7.19 -15.38
CA ILE A 2 17.63 -7.13 -14.16
C ILE A 2 16.57 -8.23 -14.27
N GLU A 3 16.67 -9.26 -13.44
CA GLU A 3 15.74 -10.40 -13.46
C GLU A 3 14.60 -10.23 -12.45
N GLY A 4 14.81 -9.45 -11.37
CA GLY A 4 13.81 -9.20 -10.34
C GLY A 4 12.98 -7.93 -10.52
N VAL A 5 12.17 -7.64 -9.50
CA VAL A 5 11.28 -6.47 -9.43
C VAL A 5 11.84 -5.49 -8.40
N MET A 6 12.15 -4.27 -8.83
CA MET A 6 12.68 -3.23 -7.94
C MET A 6 11.63 -2.14 -7.67
N PRO A 7 11.33 -1.81 -6.39
CA PRO A 7 10.47 -0.70 -6.04
C PRO A 7 11.00 0.63 -6.57
N CYS A 8 10.12 1.50 -7.07
CA CYS A 8 10.47 2.81 -7.60
C CYS A 8 9.57 3.91 -7.03
N LEU A 9 10.19 4.96 -6.51
CA LEU A 9 9.52 6.17 -6.07
C LEU A 9 9.26 7.11 -7.26
N THR A 10 7.98 7.42 -7.49
CA THR A 10 7.51 8.48 -8.40
C THR A 10 8.19 8.45 -9.79
N PRO A 11 8.07 7.35 -10.55
CA PRO A 11 8.80 7.16 -11.81
C PRO A 11 8.44 8.20 -12.88
N GLY A 12 7.26 8.81 -12.79
CA GLY A 12 6.81 9.84 -13.73
C GLY A 12 7.37 11.24 -13.49
N LYS A 13 8.22 11.46 -12.48
CA LYS A 13 8.82 12.77 -12.20
C LYS A 13 10.34 12.72 -12.34
N LEU A 14 10.90 13.67 -13.10
CA LEU A 14 12.35 13.84 -13.26
C LEU A 14 13.04 14.09 -11.90
N TYR A 15 12.51 15.04 -11.12
CA TYR A 15 13.01 15.38 -9.80
C TYR A 15 12.09 14.82 -8.70
N LYS A 16 12.68 14.26 -7.64
CA LYS A 16 11.96 13.75 -6.45
C LYS A 16 12.12 14.70 -5.26
N ARG A 17 11.11 14.77 -4.41
CA ARG A 17 11.12 15.58 -3.18
C ARG A 17 11.63 14.82 -1.95
N GLN A 18 11.30 13.53 -1.83
CA GLN A 18 11.78 12.73 -0.69
C GLN A 18 13.29 12.47 -0.79
N ASN A 19 13.95 12.50 0.36
CA ASN A 19 15.35 12.11 0.52
C ASN A 19 15.52 10.59 0.36
N GLY A 20 16.75 10.13 0.06
CA GLY A 20 17.06 8.71 -0.15
C GLY A 20 17.00 8.27 -1.61
N PRO A 21 17.13 6.96 -1.88
CA PRO A 21 17.21 6.46 -3.25
C PRO A 21 15.83 6.44 -3.93
N ARG A 22 15.82 6.56 -5.27
CA ARG A 22 14.59 6.43 -6.06
C ARG A 22 14.17 4.98 -6.23
N PHE A 23 15.14 4.09 -6.33
CA PHE A 23 14.92 2.65 -6.44
C PHE A 23 15.42 1.96 -5.18
N ARG A 24 14.77 0.86 -4.81
CA ARG A 24 15.33 -0.11 -3.86
C ARG A 24 15.77 -1.36 -4.64
N GLY A 25 16.63 -2.17 -4.05
CA GLY A 25 17.06 -3.45 -4.64
C GLY A 25 15.89 -4.42 -4.81
N GLU A 26 16.15 -5.56 -5.47
CA GLU A 26 15.11 -6.57 -5.77
C GLU A 26 14.46 -7.14 -4.50
N ASP A 27 15.22 -7.35 -3.44
CA ASP A 27 14.71 -7.76 -2.11
C ASP A 27 14.23 -6.58 -1.25
N GLY A 28 14.23 -5.37 -1.82
CA GLY A 28 13.83 -4.17 -1.12
C GLY A 28 12.34 -4.11 -0.88
N LEU A 29 11.94 -3.77 0.35
CA LEU A 29 10.54 -3.48 0.65
C LEU A 29 10.01 -2.34 -0.21
N MET A 30 8.73 -2.36 -0.53
CA MET A 30 8.06 -1.26 -1.21
C MET A 30 8.20 0.06 -0.43
N PHE A 31 8.20 1.19 -1.15
CA PHE A 31 8.03 2.50 -0.51
C PHE A 31 6.63 2.61 0.10
N THR A 32 6.48 3.40 1.16
CA THR A 32 5.16 3.72 1.72
C THR A 32 4.28 4.34 0.63
N ILE A 33 3.11 3.73 0.38
CA ILE A 33 2.12 4.30 -0.53
C ILE A 33 1.60 5.60 0.11
N THR A 34 1.68 6.72 -0.63
CA THR A 34 1.25 8.03 -0.14
C THR A 34 0.20 8.59 -1.08
N ALA A 35 -0.66 9.49 -0.57
CA ALA A 35 -1.69 10.11 -1.39
C ALA A 35 -1.13 11.03 -2.48
N THR A 36 0.08 11.56 -2.26
CA THR A 36 0.72 12.56 -3.13
C THR A 36 1.57 11.93 -4.22
N ASP A 37 2.32 10.89 -3.91
CA ASP A 37 3.23 10.26 -4.86
C ASP A 37 2.50 9.23 -5.73
N ARG A 38 3.18 8.82 -6.81
CA ARG A 38 2.70 7.76 -7.70
C ARG A 38 3.79 6.72 -7.74
N HIS A 39 3.71 5.71 -6.90
CA HIS A 39 4.75 4.70 -6.78
C HIS A 39 4.75 3.75 -7.98
N GLY A 40 5.84 3.03 -8.18
CA GLY A 40 6.03 2.16 -9.32
C GLY A 40 7.04 1.06 -9.06
N ILE A 41 7.34 0.32 -10.12
CA ILE A 41 8.35 -0.73 -10.13
C ILE A 41 9.18 -0.67 -11.41
N LEU A 42 10.39 -1.20 -11.33
CA LEU A 42 11.23 -1.56 -12.46
C LEU A 42 11.23 -3.09 -12.57
N GLU A 43 10.78 -3.61 -13.70
CA GLU A 43 10.72 -5.05 -14.00
C GLU A 43 11.13 -5.26 -15.45
N LYS A 44 12.03 -6.20 -15.74
CA LYS A 44 12.45 -6.55 -17.11
C LYS A 44 12.85 -5.32 -17.95
N LEU A 45 13.65 -4.44 -17.35
CA LEU A 45 14.12 -3.16 -17.95
C LEU A 45 13.00 -2.15 -18.27
N ARG A 46 11.77 -2.37 -17.79
CA ARG A 46 10.63 -1.46 -17.96
C ARG A 46 10.22 -0.85 -16.63
N ILE A 47 10.16 0.48 -16.60
CA ILE A 47 9.60 1.21 -15.47
C ILE A 47 8.10 1.41 -15.70
N ARG A 48 7.28 1.08 -14.71
CA ARG A 48 5.84 1.38 -14.72
C ARG A 48 5.36 1.87 -13.37
N ARG A 49 4.21 2.55 -13.37
CA ARG A 49 3.49 2.88 -12.13
C ARG A 49 2.78 1.63 -11.59
N LEU A 50 2.59 1.60 -10.28
CA LEU A 50 1.62 0.69 -9.68
C LEU A 50 0.22 1.15 -10.09
N MET A 51 -0.64 0.19 -10.44
CA MET A 51 -2.05 0.41 -10.69
C MET A 51 -2.77 0.76 -9.38
N PRO A 52 -3.91 1.46 -9.43
CA PRO A 52 -4.64 1.82 -8.21
C PRO A 52 -5.02 0.60 -7.37
N GLN A 53 -5.38 -0.50 -8.03
CA GLN A 53 -5.68 -1.77 -7.38
C GLN A 53 -4.45 -2.42 -6.73
N GLU A 54 -3.26 -2.31 -7.33
CA GLU A 54 -1.99 -2.77 -6.74
C GLU A 54 -1.68 -1.98 -5.46
N CYS A 55 -1.95 -0.67 -5.45
CA CYS A 55 -1.80 0.17 -4.25
C CYS A 55 -2.75 -0.26 -3.12
N LEU A 56 -4.00 -0.63 -3.43
CA LEU A 56 -4.94 -1.15 -2.42
C LEU A 56 -4.48 -2.51 -1.88
N ARG A 57 -4.04 -3.42 -2.76
CA ARG A 57 -3.48 -4.72 -2.33
C ARG A 57 -2.25 -4.55 -1.44
N ALA A 58 -1.39 -3.58 -1.73
CA ALA A 58 -0.25 -3.25 -0.88
C ALA A 58 -0.66 -2.80 0.54
N GLN A 59 -1.89 -2.27 0.70
CA GLN A 59 -2.48 -1.95 2.00
C GLN A 59 -3.25 -3.12 2.65
N GLY A 60 -3.20 -4.33 2.07
CA GLY A 60 -3.85 -5.52 2.61
C GLY A 60 -5.32 -5.69 2.23
N PHE A 61 -5.85 -4.88 1.32
CA PHE A 61 -7.20 -5.12 0.78
C PHE A 61 -7.19 -6.39 -0.08
N SER A 62 -8.25 -7.20 0.05
CA SER A 62 -8.45 -8.37 -0.83
C SER A 62 -8.64 -7.95 -2.28
N GLU A 63 -8.38 -8.87 -3.22
CA GLU A 63 -8.59 -8.66 -4.65
C GLU A 63 -10.02 -8.16 -4.94
N GLU A 64 -11.03 -8.80 -4.36
CA GLU A 64 -12.44 -8.45 -4.52
C GLU A 64 -12.76 -7.05 -4.00
N GLN A 65 -12.30 -6.70 -2.79
CA GLN A 65 -12.49 -5.35 -2.24
C GLN A 65 -11.82 -4.29 -3.13
N ALA A 66 -10.60 -4.56 -3.59
CA ALA A 66 -9.87 -3.64 -4.44
C ALA A 66 -10.58 -3.42 -5.77
N GLN A 67 -11.09 -4.49 -6.40
CA GLN A 67 -11.89 -4.39 -7.64
C GLN A 67 -13.16 -3.57 -7.43
N LYS A 68 -13.92 -3.84 -6.36
CA LYS A 68 -15.15 -3.08 -6.03
C LYS A 68 -14.86 -1.59 -5.84
N ILE A 69 -13.79 -1.24 -5.13
CA ILE A 69 -13.38 0.16 -4.93
C ILE A 69 -13.01 0.81 -6.27
N CYS A 70 -12.22 0.12 -7.10
CA CYS A 70 -11.81 0.61 -8.41
C CYS A 70 -12.97 0.76 -9.40
N LEU A 71 -14.02 -0.07 -9.29
CA LEU A 71 -15.18 -0.01 -10.19
C LEU A 71 -15.99 1.27 -10.04
N VAL A 72 -16.04 1.83 -8.82
CA VAL A 72 -16.91 2.98 -8.49
C VAL A 72 -16.14 4.29 -8.28
N ASN A 73 -14.81 4.28 -8.42
CA ASN A 73 -13.96 5.46 -8.23
C ASN A 73 -13.01 5.65 -9.41
N SER A 74 -12.62 6.90 -9.69
CA SER A 74 -11.52 7.16 -10.62
C SER A 74 -10.17 6.73 -10.05
N ASP A 75 -9.22 6.37 -10.93
CA ASP A 75 -7.85 6.03 -10.55
C ASP A 75 -7.22 7.06 -9.59
N ASN A 76 -7.42 8.35 -9.87
CA ASN A 76 -6.87 9.42 -9.04
C ASN A 76 -7.45 9.43 -7.62
N GLN A 77 -8.75 9.16 -7.48
CA GLN A 77 -9.39 9.02 -6.17
C GLN A 77 -8.86 7.77 -5.45
N VAL A 78 -8.72 6.65 -6.15
CA VAL A 78 -8.23 5.39 -5.56
C VAL A 78 -6.79 5.53 -5.08
N TYR A 79 -5.88 6.16 -5.85
CA TYR A 79 -4.53 6.45 -5.36
C TYR A 79 -4.54 7.27 -4.06
N LYS A 80 -5.42 8.27 -3.98
CA LYS A 80 -5.56 9.11 -2.78
C LYS A 80 -6.09 8.31 -1.59
N GLN A 81 -7.08 7.44 -1.82
CA GLN A 81 -7.64 6.55 -0.79
C GLN A 81 -6.59 5.55 -0.29
N ALA A 82 -5.91 4.84 -1.19
CA ALA A 82 -4.85 3.88 -0.82
C ALA A 82 -3.68 4.55 -0.09
N GLY A 83 -3.34 5.79 -0.46
CA GLY A 83 -2.28 6.56 0.18
C GLY A 83 -2.64 7.18 1.53
N ASN A 84 -3.94 7.29 1.85
CA ASN A 84 -4.44 7.73 3.15
C ASN A 84 -4.92 6.57 4.03
N ALA A 85 -5.02 5.36 3.48
CA ALA A 85 -5.49 4.18 4.19
C ALA A 85 -4.45 3.71 5.22
N VAL A 86 -4.96 3.08 6.27
CA VAL A 86 -4.16 2.26 7.18
C VAL A 86 -4.18 0.82 6.66
N THR A 87 -3.06 0.11 6.83
CA THR A 87 -2.94 -1.28 6.36
C THR A 87 -3.91 -2.21 7.11
N VAL A 88 -4.74 -2.95 6.36
CA VAL A 88 -5.84 -3.78 6.88
C VAL A 88 -5.37 -4.77 7.94
N ASN A 89 -4.27 -5.49 7.67
CA ASN A 89 -3.74 -6.51 8.59
C ASN A 89 -3.32 -5.91 9.95
N VAL A 90 -2.84 -4.65 9.94
CA VAL A 90 -2.47 -3.95 11.18
C VAL A 90 -3.72 -3.58 11.98
N VAL A 91 -4.73 -3.03 11.31
CA VAL A 91 -6.01 -2.67 11.95
C VAL A 91 -6.70 -3.91 12.52
N GLN A 92 -6.69 -5.02 11.78
CA GLN A 92 -7.24 -6.30 12.24
C GLN A 92 -6.53 -6.76 13.51
N ALA A 93 -5.20 -6.81 13.52
CA ALA A 93 -4.43 -7.25 14.67
C ALA A 93 -4.58 -6.34 15.90
N ILE A 94 -4.87 -5.05 15.70
CA ILE A 94 -5.23 -4.13 16.79
C ILE A 94 -6.64 -4.44 17.31
N GLY A 95 -7.61 -4.64 16.40
CA GLY A 95 -8.99 -4.95 16.75
C GLY A 95 -9.14 -6.25 17.53
N GLU A 96 -8.41 -7.30 17.15
CA GLU A 96 -8.37 -8.57 17.87
C GLU A 96 -7.89 -8.40 19.31
N ARG A 97 -6.78 -7.66 19.52
CA ARG A 97 -6.28 -7.35 20.87
C ARG A 97 -7.25 -6.53 21.69
N LEU A 98 -7.92 -5.55 21.08
CA LEU A 98 -8.93 -4.75 21.77
C LEU A 98 -10.12 -5.61 22.23
N LYS A 99 -10.54 -6.56 21.38
CA LYS A 99 -11.61 -7.50 21.71
C LYS A 99 -11.24 -8.39 22.90
N GLU A 100 -10.02 -8.93 22.93
CA GLU A 100 -9.54 -9.76 24.04
C GLU A 100 -9.59 -9.00 25.38
N VAL A 101 -9.11 -7.75 25.38
CA VAL A 101 -9.14 -6.89 26.57
C VAL A 101 -10.57 -6.57 26.99
N ASP A 102 -11.46 -6.27 26.05
CA ASP A 102 -12.88 -5.99 26.34
C ASP A 102 -13.59 -7.22 26.94
N ASP A 103 -13.35 -8.40 26.36
CA ASP A 103 -13.89 -9.68 26.85
C ASP A 103 -13.38 -10.00 28.27
N GLU A 104 -12.11 -9.70 28.59
CA GLU A 104 -11.56 -9.83 29.94
C GLU A 104 -12.21 -8.86 30.95
N LEU A 105 -12.40 -7.60 30.55
CA LEU A 105 -13.03 -6.59 31.40
C LEU A 105 -14.50 -6.93 31.68
N TYR A 106 -15.21 -7.47 30.69
CA TYR A 106 -16.59 -7.90 30.83
C TYR A 106 -16.71 -9.05 31.84
N LYS A 107 -15.83 -10.06 31.75
CA LYS A 107 -15.79 -11.19 32.71
C LYS A 107 -15.46 -10.77 34.14
N ARG A 108 -14.71 -9.69 34.35
CA ARG A 108 -14.39 -9.17 35.70
C ARG A 108 -15.54 -8.40 36.35
N LYS A 109 -16.55 -7.99 35.57
CA LYS A 109 -17.71 -7.21 36.04
C LYS A 109 -18.94 -8.05 36.37
N GLY A 110 -19.00 -9.29 35.86
CA GLY A 110 -20.01 -10.30 36.24
C GLY A 110 -19.50 -11.18 37.37
#